data_AF-A0A7Y3FFQ7-F1
#
_entry.id   AF-A0A7Y3FFQ7-F1
#
_cell.length_a   1.000
_cell.length_b   1.000
_cell.length_c   1.000
_cell.angle_alpha   90.00
_cell.angle_beta   90.00
_cell.angle_gamma   90.00
#
_symmetry.space_group_name_H-M   'P 1'
#
loop_
_entity.id
_entity.type
_entity.pdbx_description
1 polymer ?
#
loop_
_entity_poly.entity_id
_entity_poly.type
_entity_poly.pdbx_seq_one_letter_code
_entity_poly.pdbx_strand_id
1 'polypeptide(L)'
;MQIKRHFTTAGKDPLSSLKFVKRKSEIKNPDGSLVFRMNDVVVPEHWSQVATDIVAQKYFRKAGVPKLLEKINEEGIPVWLQPSKSNNKKLDELPEEDRYTAEKDTRQVFHRLAGCWTYWGWKGDYFDSEEDAKTFYDEILYMLANQFAAPNSPQWFNTGLNWAYGITGPSQGHYYVDHKTGEMVTSSDAYTHPQPHACFIQSINDDLVNEGGIMDLWVREARLFKYGSGTGSNFSELRGTDEPLSGGGKSSGLMSFLKIGDRSAGAIKSGGTTRRAAKMVTLDLDHPDIEEYINWKVVEEQKVASLVTGSNQTNLHLNNIMKACYAEHPENDRFNKKANEKLKFAVLEARKALIPNNFIERVIQLAKQGFKSIEFPKYNTDWNDDAYATVSGQNSNNSIRVTNGFMNAVLDDEDWNLYWRREKRKAAEERRKPKSCKTLRARDLWNDIA
;
A
#
# COMPACT_ATOMS: atom_id res chain seq x y z
N MET A 1 35.90 -3.78 10.55
CA MET A 1 35.41 -2.43 10.88
C MET A 1 35.58 -2.18 12.36
N GLN A 2 36.34 -1.15 12.72
CA GLN A 2 36.43 -0.65 14.09
C GLN A 2 35.22 0.23 14.41
N ILE A 3 34.59 0.02 15.56
CA ILE A 3 33.41 0.77 15.99
C ILE A 3 33.74 1.57 17.24
N LYS A 4 33.67 2.90 17.12
CA LYS A 4 33.89 3.79 18.26
C LYS A 4 32.63 3.86 19.13
N ARG A 5 32.79 3.66 20.44
CA ARG A 5 31.73 3.82 21.44
C ARG A 5 31.50 5.31 21.75
N HIS A 6 30.25 5.75 21.75
CA HIS A 6 29.87 7.15 21.88
C HIS A 6 28.85 7.40 23.00
N PHE A 7 27.78 6.62 23.04
CA PHE A 7 26.66 6.83 23.97
C PHE A 7 26.62 5.84 25.13
N THR A 8 27.26 4.69 24.96
CA THR A 8 27.20 3.57 25.90
C THR A 8 28.53 3.38 26.64
N THR A 9 28.55 2.52 27.65
CA THR A 9 29.78 2.15 28.39
C THR A 9 29.96 0.64 28.32
N ALA A 10 31.16 0.19 27.94
CA ALA A 10 31.46 -1.24 27.82
C ALA A 10 31.14 -2.00 29.12
N GLY A 11 30.49 -3.16 28.97
CA GLY A 11 30.10 -4.03 30.09
C GLY A 11 28.88 -3.54 30.91
N LYS A 12 28.29 -2.39 30.59
CA LYS A 12 27.02 -1.94 31.20
C LYS A 12 25.85 -2.18 30.24
N ASP A 13 24.66 -2.41 30.79
CA ASP A 13 23.44 -2.45 29.98
C ASP A 13 23.29 -1.12 29.22
N PRO A 14 23.25 -1.12 27.87
CA PRO A 14 23.18 0.09 27.05
C PRO A 14 21.91 0.91 27.34
N LEU A 15 20.85 0.30 27.86
CA LEU A 15 19.59 0.97 28.15
C LEU A 15 19.44 1.38 29.62
N SER A 16 20.46 1.14 30.46
CA SER A 16 20.41 1.39 31.91
C SER A 16 20.21 2.87 32.30
N SER A 17 20.59 3.80 31.42
CA SER A 17 20.37 5.24 31.63
C SER A 17 18.94 5.70 31.34
N LEU A 18 18.12 4.84 30.71
CA LEU A 18 16.77 5.16 30.31
C LEU A 18 15.74 4.57 31.27
N LYS A 19 14.76 5.39 31.66
CA LYS A 19 13.59 4.91 32.40
C LYS A 19 12.52 4.43 31.43
N PHE A 20 12.00 3.23 31.65
CA PHE A 20 10.90 2.65 30.89
C PHE A 20 9.61 2.68 31.70
N VAL A 21 8.49 2.96 31.02
CA VAL A 21 7.16 3.07 31.64
C VAL A 21 6.15 2.22 30.87
N LYS A 22 5.14 1.72 31.60
CA LYS A 22 3.99 1.04 31.00
C LYS A 22 2.95 2.07 30.58
N ARG A 23 2.45 1.92 29.36
CA ARG A 23 1.37 2.75 28.81
C ARG A 23 0.32 1.87 28.14
N LYS A 24 -0.86 2.45 27.96
CA LYS A 24 -1.95 1.86 27.19
C LYS A 24 -1.91 2.45 25.79
N SER A 25 -2.05 1.61 24.77
CA SER A 25 -2.34 2.03 23.41
C SER A 25 -3.78 1.70 23.06
N GLU A 26 -4.53 2.66 22.52
CA GLU A 26 -5.93 2.49 22.15
C GLU A 26 -6.30 3.36 20.96
N ILE A 27 -7.01 2.78 20.01
CA ILE A 27 -7.58 3.49 18.87
C ILE A 27 -9.07 3.27 18.89
N LYS A 28 -9.82 4.37 18.77
CA LYS A 28 -11.26 4.37 18.65
C LYS A 28 -11.67 5.00 17.33
N ASN A 29 -12.76 4.51 16.76
CA ASN A 29 -13.46 5.17 15.67
C ASN A 29 -14.09 6.49 16.16
N PRO A 30 -14.51 7.38 15.26
CA PRO A 30 -15.22 8.61 15.62
C PRO A 30 -16.51 8.37 16.43
N ASP A 31 -17.15 7.21 16.23
CA ASP A 31 -18.32 6.77 17.00
C ASP A 31 -17.99 6.23 18.41
N GLY A 32 -16.71 6.22 18.79
CA GLY A 32 -16.20 5.72 20.07
C GLY A 32 -15.97 4.22 20.14
N SER A 33 -16.30 3.45 19.09
CA SER A 33 -16.05 2.01 19.03
C SER A 33 -14.56 1.70 18.96
N LEU A 34 -14.13 0.60 19.59
CA LEU A 34 -12.73 0.26 19.76
C LEU A 34 -12.18 -0.49 18.54
N VAL A 35 -11.15 0.07 17.91
CA VAL A 35 -10.48 -0.50 16.74
C VAL A 35 -9.29 -1.37 17.15
N PHE A 36 -8.52 -0.89 18.13
CA PHE A 36 -7.33 -1.56 18.62
C PHE A 36 -7.10 -1.18 20.08
N ARG A 37 -6.66 -2.15 20.89
CA ARG A 37 -6.22 -1.88 22.25
C ARG A 37 -5.11 -2.83 22.65
N MET A 38 -4.10 -2.26 23.30
CA MET A 38 -3.00 -2.99 23.89
C MET A 38 -2.63 -2.36 25.23
N ASN A 39 -2.76 -3.14 26.30
CA ASN A 39 -2.36 -2.72 27.63
C ASN A 39 -0.89 -3.09 27.88
N ASP A 40 -0.28 -2.43 28.86
CA ASP A 40 1.08 -2.72 29.35
C ASP A 40 2.18 -2.63 28.28
N VAL A 41 2.05 -1.68 27.36
CA VAL A 41 3.09 -1.37 26.37
C VAL A 41 4.26 -0.69 27.08
N VAL A 42 5.45 -1.27 27.03
CA VAL A 42 6.66 -0.76 27.69
C VAL A 42 7.50 0.06 26.70
N VAL A 43 7.63 1.35 26.97
CA VAL A 43 8.35 2.34 26.14
C VAL A 43 9.27 3.21 27.01
N PRO A 44 10.31 3.83 26.46
CA PRO A 44 11.05 4.87 27.16
C PRO A 44 10.12 6.01 27.64
N GLU A 45 10.35 6.52 28.85
CA GLU A 45 9.49 7.53 29.49
C GLU A 45 9.36 8.81 28.65
N HIS A 46 10.41 9.18 27.93
CA HIS A 46 10.45 10.38 27.09
C HIS A 46 9.72 10.22 25.74
N TRP A 47 9.31 9.01 25.34
CA TRP A 47 8.53 8.84 24.11
C TRP A 47 7.16 9.51 24.25
N SER A 48 6.59 10.00 23.15
CA SER A 48 5.22 10.52 23.14
C SER A 48 4.17 9.41 23.17
N GLN A 49 2.92 9.74 23.52
CA GLN A 49 1.81 8.80 23.39
C GLN A 49 1.63 8.36 21.93
N VAL A 50 1.77 9.28 20.96
CA VAL A 50 1.70 8.97 19.53
C VAL A 50 2.76 7.94 19.11
N ALA A 51 4.00 8.08 19.57
CA ALA A 51 5.05 7.09 19.30
C ALA A 51 4.72 5.73 19.91
N THR A 52 4.15 5.72 21.12
CA THR A 52 3.67 4.52 21.82
C THR A 52 2.57 3.82 21.00
N ASP A 53 1.62 4.58 20.47
CA ASP A 53 0.53 4.04 19.67
C ASP A 53 1.02 3.47 18.33
N ILE A 54 1.94 4.18 17.67
CA ILE A 54 2.52 3.73 16.39
C ILE A 54 3.30 2.43 16.58
N VAL A 55 4.17 2.32 17.59
CA VAL A 55 4.97 1.11 17.79
C VAL A 55 4.09 -0.09 18.14
N ALA A 56 3.11 0.10 19.03
CA ALA A 56 2.19 -0.96 19.42
C ALA A 56 1.29 -1.42 18.25
N GLN A 57 0.82 -0.47 17.43
CA GLN A 57 -0.10 -0.79 16.33
C GLN A 57 0.63 -1.41 15.14
N LYS A 58 1.84 -0.95 14.82
CA LYS A 58 2.48 -1.23 13.53
C LYS A 58 3.73 -2.09 13.64
N TYR A 59 4.57 -1.88 14.66
CA TYR A 59 5.93 -2.43 14.68
C TYR A 59 6.11 -3.61 15.62
N PHE A 60 5.28 -3.74 16.64
CA PHE A 60 5.23 -4.95 17.44
C PHE A 60 4.69 -6.13 16.65
N ARG A 61 5.39 -7.25 16.73
CA ARG A 61 4.89 -8.54 16.29
C ARG A 61 3.70 -8.94 17.16
N LYS A 62 2.52 -8.98 16.54
CA LYS A 62 1.24 -9.15 17.26
C LYS A 62 0.91 -10.57 17.70
N ALA A 63 1.58 -11.58 17.13
CA ALA A 63 1.30 -12.98 17.43
C ALA A 63 2.47 -13.87 16.99
N GLY A 64 2.48 -15.09 17.56
CA GLY A 64 3.42 -16.15 17.20
C GLY A 64 4.83 -15.95 17.76
N VAL A 65 5.02 -15.05 18.73
CA VAL A 65 6.28 -14.97 19.49
C VAL A 65 6.27 -16.08 20.54
N PRO A 66 7.17 -17.07 20.51
CA PRO A 66 7.19 -18.14 21.49
C PRO A 66 7.52 -17.60 22.88
N LYS A 67 6.80 -18.02 23.92
CA LYS A 67 7.09 -17.59 25.30
C LYS A 67 8.39 -18.19 25.84
N LEU A 68 8.75 -19.39 25.39
CA LEU A 68 9.94 -20.12 25.82
C LEU A 68 10.86 -20.34 24.62
N LEU A 69 12.08 -19.82 24.75
CA LEU A 69 13.11 -19.87 23.72
C LEU A 69 14.32 -20.64 24.23
N GLU A 70 15.10 -21.20 23.31
CA GLU A 70 16.42 -21.74 23.57
C GLU A 70 17.42 -21.20 22.55
N LYS A 71 18.70 -21.09 22.96
CA LYS A 71 19.78 -20.65 22.06
C LYS A 71 20.18 -21.78 21.13
N ILE A 72 20.42 -21.45 19.88
CA ILE A 72 21.03 -22.34 18.89
C ILE A 72 22.53 -22.14 19.03
N ASN A 73 23.30 -23.22 19.22
CA ASN A 73 24.75 -23.12 19.20
C ASN A 73 25.23 -23.22 17.76
N GLU A 74 25.65 -22.10 17.18
CA GLU A 74 26.30 -22.02 15.87
C GLU A 74 27.81 -21.82 16.06
N GLU A 75 28.60 -22.67 15.41
CA GLU A 75 30.06 -22.60 15.46
C GLU A 75 30.58 -21.28 14.88
N GLY A 76 31.58 -20.69 15.53
CA GLY A 76 32.16 -19.40 15.12
C GLY A 76 31.33 -18.18 15.49
N ILE A 77 30.17 -18.33 16.15
CA ILE A 77 29.34 -17.22 16.65
C ILE A 77 29.58 -17.04 18.17
N PRO A 78 29.83 -15.80 18.66
CA PRO A 78 29.97 -15.53 20.08
C PRO A 78 28.73 -15.94 20.87
N VAL A 79 28.92 -16.47 22.08
CA VAL A 79 27.85 -17.00 22.95
C VAL A 79 26.69 -16.01 23.14
N TRP A 80 26.99 -14.72 23.26
CA TRP A 80 26.00 -13.66 23.48
C TRP A 80 25.19 -13.32 22.21
N LEU A 81 25.72 -13.61 21.02
CA LEU A 81 25.16 -13.27 19.71
C LEU A 81 24.40 -14.45 19.06
N GLN A 82 24.36 -15.60 19.75
CA GLN A 82 23.70 -16.81 19.27
C GLN A 82 22.21 -16.57 19.00
N PRO A 83 21.67 -17.00 17.84
CA PRO A 83 20.24 -16.91 17.56
C PRO A 83 19.43 -17.78 18.51
N SER A 84 18.14 -17.46 18.63
CA SER A 84 17.19 -18.21 19.44
C SER A 84 16.22 -18.98 18.55
N LYS A 85 15.67 -20.08 19.07
CA LYS A 85 14.51 -20.77 18.50
C LYS A 85 13.48 -21.11 19.56
N SER A 86 12.28 -21.41 19.10
CA SER A 86 11.20 -21.96 19.92
C SER A 86 11.65 -23.24 20.65
N ASN A 87 11.47 -23.29 21.97
CA ASN A 87 11.70 -24.51 22.75
C ASN A 87 10.42 -25.35 22.77
N ASN A 88 10.17 -26.08 21.67
CA ASN A 88 8.91 -26.80 21.49
C ASN A 88 8.61 -27.78 22.63
N LYS A 89 9.63 -28.47 23.16
CA LYS A 89 9.46 -29.39 24.29
C LYS A 89 8.86 -28.69 25.52
N LYS A 90 9.44 -27.56 25.92
CA LYS A 90 8.94 -26.79 27.07
C LYS A 90 7.63 -26.05 26.77
N LEU A 91 7.40 -25.68 25.51
CA LEU A 91 6.13 -25.07 25.10
C LEU A 91 4.99 -26.07 25.12
N ASP A 92 5.24 -27.33 24.76
CA ASP A 92 4.23 -28.38 24.79
C ASP A 92 3.76 -28.72 26.22
N GLU A 93 4.58 -28.40 27.23
CA GLU A 93 4.22 -28.48 28.65
C GLU A 93 3.26 -27.35 29.09
N LEU A 94 3.12 -26.27 28.31
CA LEU A 94 2.19 -25.17 28.58
C LEU A 94 0.83 -25.41 27.91
N PRO A 95 -0.27 -24.89 28.49
CA PRO A 95 -1.56 -24.77 27.81
C PRO A 95 -1.40 -24.08 26.45
N GLU A 96 -2.20 -24.47 25.45
CA GLU A 96 -2.07 -24.00 24.07
C GLU A 96 -2.12 -22.47 23.96
N GLU A 97 -3.03 -21.85 24.72
CA GLU A 97 -3.20 -20.40 24.84
C GLU A 97 -1.99 -19.67 25.42
N ASP A 98 -1.11 -20.40 26.13
CA ASP A 98 0.05 -19.87 26.82
C ASP A 98 1.37 -20.11 26.10
N ARG A 99 1.37 -20.78 24.95
CA ARG A 99 2.61 -21.10 24.21
C ARG A 99 3.19 -19.89 23.49
N TYR A 100 2.32 -19.00 23.01
CA TYR A 100 2.69 -17.86 22.18
C TYR A 100 2.18 -16.55 22.76
N THR A 101 2.85 -15.46 22.38
CA THR A 101 2.53 -14.09 22.79
C THR A 101 2.81 -13.10 21.65
N ALA A 102 2.73 -11.81 21.98
CA ALA A 102 3.11 -10.68 21.16
C ALA A 102 4.31 -9.95 21.78
N GLU A 103 5.04 -9.18 20.98
CA GLU A 103 5.95 -8.15 21.51
C GLU A 103 5.11 -7.09 22.22
N LYS A 104 5.48 -6.71 23.45
CA LYS A 104 4.83 -5.62 24.22
C LYS A 104 5.82 -4.60 24.76
N ASP A 105 7.11 -4.84 24.55
CA ASP A 105 8.19 -4.05 25.10
C ASP A 105 9.12 -3.62 23.98
N THR A 106 9.34 -2.32 23.85
CA THR A 106 10.22 -1.75 22.82
C THR A 106 11.63 -2.32 22.84
N ARG A 107 12.12 -2.76 24.00
CA ARG A 107 13.42 -3.44 24.14
C ARG A 107 13.49 -4.73 23.34
N GLN A 108 12.38 -5.44 23.20
CA GLN A 108 12.29 -6.65 22.36
C GLN A 108 12.56 -6.31 20.88
N VAL A 109 11.96 -5.22 20.40
CA VAL A 109 12.13 -4.74 19.02
C VAL A 109 13.56 -4.27 18.80
N PHE A 110 14.10 -3.45 19.70
CA PHE A 110 15.48 -2.97 19.57
C PHE A 110 16.46 -4.14 19.58
N HIS A 111 16.25 -5.11 20.46
CA HIS A 111 17.07 -6.32 20.57
C HIS A 111 17.08 -7.13 19.28
N ARG A 112 15.91 -7.43 18.68
CA ARG A 112 15.88 -8.21 17.45
C ARG A 112 16.50 -7.47 16.27
N LEU A 113 16.35 -6.15 16.19
CA LEU A 113 16.96 -5.35 15.12
C LEU A 113 18.49 -5.30 15.27
N ALA A 114 18.96 -4.76 16.40
CA ALA A 114 20.38 -4.61 16.69
C ALA A 114 21.10 -5.95 16.65
N GLY A 115 20.53 -6.97 17.28
CA GLY A 115 21.11 -8.31 17.35
C GLY A 115 21.19 -8.99 15.99
N CYS A 116 20.13 -8.93 15.17
CA CYS A 116 20.15 -9.50 13.83
C CYS A 116 21.17 -8.83 12.91
N TRP A 117 21.26 -7.49 12.93
CA TRP A 117 22.26 -6.77 12.13
C TRP A 117 23.68 -7.09 12.59
N THR A 118 23.90 -7.18 13.90
CA THR A 118 25.21 -7.56 14.45
C THR A 118 25.56 -8.99 14.08
N TYR A 119 24.61 -9.92 14.15
CA TYR A 119 24.78 -11.32 13.76
C TYR A 119 25.14 -11.45 12.28
N TRP A 120 24.45 -10.73 11.39
CA TRP A 120 24.78 -10.72 9.96
C TRP A 120 26.13 -10.06 9.69
N GLY A 121 26.45 -8.93 10.34
CA GLY A 121 27.75 -8.29 10.23
C GLY A 121 28.90 -9.19 10.69
N TRP A 122 28.69 -9.94 11.78
CA TRP A 122 29.65 -10.93 12.26
C TRP A 122 29.88 -12.05 11.24
N LYS A 123 28.80 -12.64 10.71
CA LYS A 123 28.91 -13.67 9.66
C LYS A 123 29.54 -13.17 8.38
N GLY A 124 29.36 -11.89 8.07
CA GLY A 124 29.98 -11.21 6.95
C GLY A 124 31.43 -10.80 7.16
N ASP A 125 32.03 -11.08 8.33
CA ASP A 125 33.38 -10.65 8.70
C ASP A 125 33.56 -9.11 8.68
N TYR A 126 32.52 -8.38 9.10
CA TYR A 126 32.53 -6.91 9.06
C TYR A 126 33.24 -6.29 10.26
N PHE A 127 33.39 -7.00 11.38
CA PHE A 127 33.94 -6.44 12.62
C PHE A 127 35.39 -6.89 12.83
N ASP A 128 36.27 -5.98 13.26
CA ASP A 128 37.68 -6.34 13.49
C ASP A 128 37.88 -7.13 14.80
N SER A 129 36.93 -7.03 15.73
CA SER A 129 36.94 -7.73 17.01
C SER A 129 35.52 -8.00 17.54
N GLU A 130 35.41 -8.91 18.53
CA GLU A 130 34.15 -9.12 19.26
C GLU A 130 33.70 -7.86 20.02
N GLU A 131 34.63 -7.02 20.48
CA GLU A 131 34.29 -5.76 21.16
C GLU A 131 33.69 -4.73 20.19
N ASP A 132 34.13 -4.71 18.93
CA ASP A 132 33.51 -3.88 17.90
C ASP A 132 32.07 -4.31 17.63
N ALA A 133 31.81 -5.62 17.57
CA ALA A 133 30.46 -6.16 17.40
C ALA A 133 29.56 -5.83 18.61
N LYS A 134 30.07 -5.96 19.84
CA LYS A 134 29.34 -5.54 21.06
C LYS A 134 29.06 -4.05 21.07
N THR A 135 30.05 -3.24 20.71
CA THR A 135 29.89 -1.78 20.63
C THR A 135 28.83 -1.40 19.62
N PHE A 136 28.83 -2.02 18.43
CA PHE A 136 27.78 -1.80 17.43
C PHE A 136 26.39 -2.17 17.98
N TYR A 137 26.24 -3.33 18.61
CA TYR A 137 24.99 -3.77 19.22
C TYR A 137 24.48 -2.77 20.28
N ASP A 138 25.35 -2.37 21.19
CA ASP A 138 25.03 -1.47 22.31
C ASP A 138 24.62 -0.07 21.81
N GLU A 139 25.42 0.51 20.90
CA GLU A 139 25.16 1.85 20.36
C GLU A 139 23.86 1.88 19.56
N ILE A 140 23.56 0.85 18.75
CA ILE A 140 22.31 0.76 18.00
C ILE A 140 21.11 0.66 18.95
N LEU A 141 21.17 -0.17 20.00
CA LEU A 141 20.11 -0.24 21.01
C LEU A 141 19.83 1.14 21.63
N TYR A 142 20.89 1.84 22.03
CA TYR A 142 20.78 3.16 22.63
C TYR A 142 20.17 4.18 21.66
N MET A 143 20.65 4.20 20.41
CA MET A 143 20.19 5.13 19.38
C MET A 143 18.73 4.89 19.00
N LEU A 144 18.29 3.63 18.90
CA LEU A 144 16.87 3.31 18.65
C LEU A 144 15.98 3.73 19.82
N ALA A 145 16.42 3.49 21.06
CA ALA A 145 15.66 3.85 22.25
C ALA A 145 15.53 5.37 22.44
N ASN A 146 16.57 6.15 22.11
CA ASN A 146 16.54 7.62 22.15
C ASN A 146 16.04 8.27 20.85
N GLN A 147 15.63 7.47 19.86
CA GLN A 147 15.19 7.96 18.55
C GLN A 147 16.23 8.82 17.80
N PHE A 148 17.53 8.57 18.03
CA PHE A 148 18.62 9.26 17.31
C PHE A 148 18.73 8.79 15.86
N ALA A 149 18.29 7.55 15.59
CA ALA A 149 18.15 7.00 14.26
C ALA A 149 16.93 6.07 14.20
N ALA A 150 16.34 5.95 13.03
CA ALA A 150 15.27 5.00 12.77
C ALA A 150 15.43 4.43 11.35
N PRO A 151 15.48 3.09 11.18
CA PRO A 151 15.48 2.50 9.86
C PRO A 151 14.09 2.64 9.19
N ASN A 152 14.03 2.34 7.89
CA ASN A 152 12.76 2.30 7.16
C ASN A 152 11.79 1.24 7.73
N SER A 153 10.49 1.39 7.49
CA SER A 153 9.44 0.57 8.14
C SER A 153 9.58 -0.96 7.95
N PRO A 154 9.90 -1.50 6.75
CA PRO A 154 10.15 -2.93 6.58
C PRO A 154 11.19 -3.54 7.52
N GLN A 155 12.23 -2.79 7.90
CA GLN A 155 13.20 -3.24 8.90
C GLN A 155 12.48 -3.53 10.22
N TRP A 156 11.68 -2.58 10.70
CA TRP A 156 10.91 -2.74 11.92
C TRP A 156 9.93 -3.92 11.84
N PHE A 157 9.32 -4.20 10.68
CA PHE A 157 8.35 -5.29 10.56
C PHE A 157 8.99 -6.67 10.57
N ASN A 158 10.10 -6.84 9.85
CA ASN A 158 10.55 -8.17 9.42
C ASN A 158 11.91 -8.58 9.99
N THR A 159 12.80 -7.62 10.26
CA THR A 159 14.18 -7.91 10.64
C THR A 159 14.28 -8.52 12.02
N GLY A 160 15.07 -9.59 12.13
CA GLY A 160 15.40 -10.23 13.40
C GLY A 160 14.31 -11.12 13.99
N LEU A 161 13.14 -11.27 13.35
CA LEU A 161 12.11 -12.19 13.84
C LEU A 161 12.62 -13.64 13.91
N ASN A 162 13.39 -14.07 12.90
CA ASN A 162 14.04 -15.37 12.93
C ASN A 162 15.19 -15.42 13.95
N TRP A 163 16.10 -14.45 13.94
CA TRP A 163 17.25 -14.45 14.85
C TRP A 163 16.84 -14.41 16.33
N ALA A 164 15.86 -13.59 16.71
CA ALA A 164 15.44 -13.41 18.10
C ALA A 164 14.47 -14.49 18.59
N TYR A 165 13.64 -15.06 17.71
CA TYR A 165 12.51 -15.92 18.11
C TYR A 165 12.43 -17.26 17.38
N GLY A 166 13.26 -17.50 16.36
CA GLY A 166 13.18 -18.66 15.47
C GLY A 166 11.94 -18.68 14.58
N ILE A 167 11.27 -17.52 14.39
CA ILE A 167 10.09 -17.45 13.53
C ILE A 167 10.52 -17.68 12.08
N THR A 168 9.84 -18.60 11.41
CA THR A 168 9.98 -18.91 9.98
C THR A 168 8.63 -18.80 9.28
N GLY A 169 8.59 -19.05 7.98
CA GLY A 169 7.35 -19.11 7.20
C GLY A 169 7.61 -19.74 5.84
N PRO A 170 6.57 -20.14 5.09
CA PRO A 170 6.77 -20.71 3.76
C PRO A 170 7.55 -19.74 2.86
N SER A 171 8.41 -20.25 1.97
CA SER A 171 9.04 -19.41 0.95
C SER A 171 7.97 -18.68 0.14
N GLN A 172 8.23 -17.40 -0.16
CA GLN A 172 7.31 -16.54 -0.91
C GLN A 172 7.98 -15.93 -2.16
N GLY A 173 9.11 -16.51 -2.59
CA GLY A 173 9.84 -16.04 -3.78
C GLY A 173 10.62 -14.75 -3.54
N HIS A 174 11.21 -14.59 -2.35
CA HIS A 174 12.19 -13.55 -2.09
C HIS A 174 13.57 -13.96 -2.58
N TYR A 175 14.38 -12.96 -2.89
CA TYR A 175 15.78 -13.13 -3.25
C TYR A 175 16.65 -12.40 -2.23
N TYR A 176 17.84 -12.94 -1.99
CA TYR A 176 18.91 -12.25 -1.28
C TYR A 176 20.22 -12.53 -1.99
N VAL A 177 21.23 -11.71 -1.74
CA VAL A 177 22.59 -11.94 -2.23
C VAL A 177 23.35 -12.70 -1.15
N ASP A 178 23.85 -13.89 -1.47
CA ASP A 178 24.68 -14.66 -0.56
C ASP A 178 25.99 -13.88 -0.34
N HIS A 179 26.32 -13.62 0.92
CA HIS A 179 27.44 -12.75 1.26
C HIS A 179 28.81 -13.41 1.02
N LYS A 180 28.87 -14.73 0.84
CA LYS A 180 30.10 -15.49 0.56
C LYS A 180 30.33 -15.62 -0.94
N THR A 181 29.29 -15.96 -1.70
CA THR A 181 29.41 -16.19 -3.15
C THR A 181 29.17 -14.92 -3.96
N GLY A 182 28.43 -13.95 -3.42
CA GLY A 182 27.97 -12.76 -4.14
C GLY A 182 26.82 -13.05 -5.12
N GLU A 183 26.29 -14.27 -5.14
CA GLU A 183 25.22 -14.67 -6.07
C GLU A 183 23.85 -14.37 -5.49
N MET A 184 22.93 -13.97 -6.36
CA MET A 184 21.52 -13.81 -5.99
C MET A 184 20.85 -15.18 -5.92
N VAL A 185 20.32 -15.53 -4.76
CA VAL A 185 19.70 -16.82 -4.48
C VAL A 185 18.29 -16.62 -3.90
N THR A 186 17.44 -17.62 -4.07
CA THR A 186 16.08 -17.62 -3.50
C THR A 186 16.12 -17.93 -2.01
N SER A 187 15.36 -17.19 -1.22
CA SER A 187 15.18 -17.49 0.21
C SER A 187 14.37 -18.78 0.42
N SER A 188 14.87 -19.66 1.29
CA SER A 188 14.20 -20.91 1.70
C SER A 188 12.92 -20.67 2.50
N ASP A 189 12.84 -19.54 3.20
CA ASP A 189 11.71 -19.17 4.06
C ASP A 189 11.54 -17.63 4.12
N ALA A 190 10.48 -17.19 4.79
CA ALA A 190 10.09 -15.78 4.83
C ALA A 190 10.92 -14.87 5.75
N TYR A 191 11.64 -15.40 6.75
CA TYR A 191 12.17 -14.60 7.86
C TYR A 191 13.64 -14.84 8.21
N THR A 192 14.29 -15.90 7.72
CA THR A 192 15.76 -16.06 7.84
C THR A 192 16.49 -15.01 7.01
N HIS A 193 16.04 -14.78 5.77
CA HIS A 193 16.41 -13.63 4.95
C HIS A 193 15.15 -12.80 4.66
N PRO A 194 14.69 -11.99 5.63
CA PRO A 194 13.45 -11.24 5.53
C PRO A 194 13.57 -10.16 4.48
N GLN A 195 12.43 -9.65 3.98
CA GLN A 195 12.40 -8.49 3.10
C GLN A 195 12.43 -7.18 3.91
N PRO A 196 13.55 -6.43 3.96
CA PRO A 196 13.73 -5.36 4.92
C PRO A 196 13.94 -3.98 4.22
N HIS A 197 13.68 -3.89 2.92
CA HIS A 197 13.88 -2.68 2.12
C HIS A 197 12.53 -2.04 1.76
N ALA A 198 12.46 -0.71 1.82
CA ALA A 198 11.22 0.02 1.54
C ALA A 198 10.98 0.36 0.07
N CYS A 199 12.03 0.45 -0.75
CA CYS A 199 11.93 1.03 -2.09
C CYS A 199 12.47 0.08 -3.16
N PHE A 200 11.69 -0.17 -4.21
CA PHE A 200 12.09 -0.99 -5.35
C PHE A 200 11.76 -0.28 -6.66
N ILE A 201 12.70 -0.35 -7.60
CA ILE A 201 12.47 0.02 -9.00
C ILE A 201 12.41 -1.27 -9.79
N GLN A 202 11.34 -1.45 -10.56
CA GLN A 202 11.14 -2.65 -11.36
C GLN A 202 11.05 -2.30 -12.84
N SER A 203 11.55 -3.22 -13.66
CA SER A 203 11.38 -3.19 -15.11
C SER A 203 10.13 -3.96 -15.53
N ILE A 204 9.58 -3.54 -16.65
CA ILE A 204 8.45 -4.17 -17.32
C ILE A 204 8.73 -4.20 -18.82
N ASN A 205 8.54 -5.37 -19.41
CA ASN A 205 8.61 -5.57 -20.84
C ASN A 205 7.19 -5.57 -21.43
N ASP A 206 7.09 -5.20 -22.71
CA ASP A 206 5.86 -5.25 -23.51
C ASP A 206 5.50 -6.69 -23.93
N ASP A 207 5.29 -7.52 -22.91
CA ASP A 207 4.89 -8.93 -22.95
C ASP A 207 3.81 -9.18 -21.89
N LEU A 208 2.81 -10.01 -22.20
CA LEU A 208 1.69 -10.21 -21.31
C LEU A 208 2.01 -11.11 -20.11
N VAL A 209 2.64 -12.28 -20.32
CA VAL A 209 2.66 -13.38 -19.33
C VAL A 209 4.03 -13.97 -19.03
N ASN A 210 5.05 -13.69 -19.85
CA ASN A 210 6.39 -14.21 -19.64
C ASN A 210 7.10 -13.47 -18.49
N GLU A 211 8.22 -14.02 -18.05
CA GLU A 211 9.08 -13.39 -17.04
C GLU A 211 9.48 -11.96 -17.45
N GLY A 212 9.33 -11.01 -16.54
CA GLY A 212 9.54 -9.59 -16.82
C GLY A 212 8.40 -8.90 -17.58
N GLY A 213 7.33 -9.62 -17.95
CA GLY A 213 6.12 -9.07 -18.56
C GLY A 213 5.16 -8.39 -17.58
N ILE A 214 3.98 -8.02 -18.08
CA ILE A 214 2.94 -7.28 -17.36
C ILE A 214 2.39 -8.07 -16.17
N MET A 215 1.96 -9.31 -16.39
CA MET A 215 1.37 -10.13 -15.32
C MET A 215 2.40 -10.55 -14.28
N ASP A 216 3.63 -10.81 -14.70
CA ASP A 216 4.74 -11.10 -13.80
C ASP A 216 5.10 -9.89 -12.91
N LEU A 217 5.05 -8.66 -13.45
CA LEU A 217 5.21 -7.45 -12.61
C LEU A 217 4.20 -7.45 -11.45
N TRP A 218 2.92 -7.74 -11.70
CA TRP A 218 1.91 -7.76 -10.64
C TRP A 218 2.21 -8.80 -9.56
N VAL A 219 2.72 -9.97 -9.95
CA VAL A 219 3.14 -11.01 -9.00
C VAL A 219 4.34 -10.53 -8.16
N ARG A 220 5.35 -9.93 -8.80
CA ARG A 220 6.53 -9.40 -8.12
C ARG A 220 6.16 -8.25 -7.16
N GLU A 221 5.31 -7.33 -7.60
CA GLU A 221 4.80 -6.24 -6.76
C GLU A 221 4.01 -6.76 -5.57
N ALA A 222 3.13 -7.75 -5.77
CA ALA A 222 2.35 -8.34 -4.68
C ALA A 222 3.24 -8.93 -3.58
N ARG A 223 4.35 -9.60 -3.96
CA ARG A 223 5.35 -10.11 -3.02
C ARG A 223 5.98 -8.96 -2.22
N LEU A 224 6.39 -7.88 -2.88
CA LEU A 224 7.00 -6.72 -2.23
C LEU A 224 6.03 -5.99 -1.30
N PHE A 225 4.79 -5.75 -1.75
CA PHE A 225 3.74 -5.10 -0.97
C PHE A 225 3.43 -5.90 0.29
N LYS A 226 3.31 -7.22 0.20
CA LYS A 226 3.03 -8.12 1.35
C LYS A 226 3.97 -7.87 2.54
N TYR A 227 5.23 -7.52 2.28
CA TYR A 227 6.24 -7.31 3.32
C TYR A 227 6.54 -5.84 3.67
N GLY A 228 5.77 -4.90 3.13
CA GLY A 228 5.88 -3.49 3.54
C GLY A 228 6.64 -2.59 2.56
N SER A 229 7.08 -3.11 1.42
CA SER A 229 7.81 -2.33 0.41
C SER A 229 6.86 -1.58 -0.52
N GLY A 230 7.33 -0.46 -1.07
CA GLY A 230 6.74 0.22 -2.21
C GLY A 230 7.53 -0.04 -3.49
N THR A 231 6.86 0.09 -4.63
CA THR A 231 7.42 -0.21 -5.96
C THR A 231 7.20 0.95 -6.91
N GLY A 232 8.17 1.19 -7.79
CA GLY A 232 8.07 2.11 -8.90
C GLY A 232 8.47 1.44 -10.21
N SER A 233 7.74 1.69 -11.28
CA SER A 233 8.09 1.18 -12.62
C SER A 233 7.83 2.25 -13.67
N ASN A 234 8.70 2.31 -14.68
CA ASN A 234 8.45 3.10 -15.88
C ASN A 234 7.74 2.19 -16.91
N PHE A 235 6.52 2.58 -17.31
CA PHE A 235 5.65 1.81 -18.17
C PHE A 235 5.78 2.17 -19.66
N SER A 236 6.73 3.02 -20.01
CA SER A 236 6.83 3.60 -21.36
C SER A 236 7.16 2.60 -22.45
N GLU A 237 7.66 1.42 -22.11
CA GLU A 237 7.91 0.36 -23.09
C GLU A 237 6.62 -0.34 -23.53
N LEU A 238 5.55 -0.27 -22.74
CA LEU A 238 4.27 -0.86 -23.11
C LEU A 238 3.70 -0.15 -24.34
N ARG A 239 3.16 -0.94 -25.27
CA ARG A 239 2.52 -0.40 -26.47
C ARG A 239 1.23 0.35 -26.12
N GLY A 240 0.98 1.43 -26.85
CA GLY A 240 -0.20 2.26 -26.70
C GLY A 240 -1.48 1.60 -27.17
N THR A 241 -2.60 2.30 -26.95
CA THR A 241 -3.91 1.92 -27.48
C THR A 241 -3.86 1.88 -29.01
N ASP A 242 -4.61 0.95 -29.60
CA ASP A 242 -4.71 0.75 -31.05
C ASP A 242 -3.42 0.28 -31.77
N GLU A 243 -2.29 0.12 -31.07
CA GLU A 243 -1.08 -0.44 -31.67
C GLU A 243 -1.33 -1.89 -32.14
N PRO A 244 -0.90 -2.27 -33.36
CA PRO A 244 -1.18 -3.61 -33.89
C PRO A 244 -0.50 -4.72 -33.06
N LEU A 245 -1.12 -5.89 -32.99
CA LEU A 245 -0.56 -7.09 -32.35
C LEU A 245 0.00 -8.07 -33.39
N SER A 246 0.92 -8.95 -32.97
CA SER A 246 1.52 -9.97 -33.86
C SER A 246 0.52 -11.03 -34.31
N GLY A 247 -0.41 -11.43 -33.44
CA GLY A 247 -1.48 -12.39 -33.76
C GLY A 247 -2.70 -11.81 -34.48
N GLY A 248 -2.63 -10.55 -34.92
CA GLY A 248 -3.79 -9.81 -35.42
C GLY A 248 -4.55 -9.07 -34.31
N GLY A 249 -5.35 -8.08 -34.71
CA GLY A 249 -6.04 -7.18 -33.77
C GLY A 249 -5.16 -6.04 -33.27
N LYS A 250 -5.62 -5.38 -32.21
CA LYS A 250 -5.03 -4.16 -31.66
C LYS A 250 -4.89 -4.23 -30.15
N SER A 251 -3.92 -3.50 -29.62
CA SER A 251 -3.69 -3.36 -28.19
C SER A 251 -4.83 -2.61 -27.49
N SER A 252 -5.17 -3.07 -26.29
CA SER A 252 -6.06 -2.35 -25.35
C SER A 252 -5.41 -1.13 -24.70
N GLY A 253 -4.12 -0.89 -24.96
CA GLY A 253 -3.36 0.24 -24.46
C GLY A 253 -2.87 0.13 -23.03
N LEU A 254 -1.98 1.05 -22.67
CA LEU A 254 -1.35 1.12 -21.35
C LEU A 254 -2.38 1.28 -20.23
N MET A 255 -3.36 2.17 -20.44
CA MET A 255 -4.32 2.56 -19.41
C MET A 255 -5.16 1.39 -18.92
N SER A 256 -5.45 0.40 -19.78
CA SER A 256 -6.15 -0.83 -19.42
C SER A 256 -5.36 -1.65 -18.39
N PHE A 257 -4.04 -1.78 -18.57
CA PHE A 257 -3.19 -2.51 -17.64
C PHE A 257 -2.91 -1.72 -16.35
N LEU A 258 -2.78 -0.40 -16.43
CA LEU A 258 -2.67 0.44 -15.23
C LEU A 258 -3.90 0.32 -14.32
N LYS A 259 -5.10 0.19 -14.88
CA LYS A 259 -6.34 -0.08 -14.11
C LYS A 259 -6.29 -1.43 -13.39
N ILE A 260 -5.72 -2.48 -14.02
CA ILE A 260 -5.51 -3.79 -13.36
C ILE A 260 -4.53 -3.64 -12.19
N GLY A 261 -3.41 -2.95 -12.44
CA GLY A 261 -2.39 -2.68 -11.43
C GLY A 261 -2.89 -1.88 -10.24
N ASP A 262 -3.68 -0.85 -10.51
CA ASP A 262 -4.33 -0.03 -9.50
C ASP A 262 -5.23 -0.86 -8.58
N ARG A 263 -6.04 -1.77 -9.16
CA ARG A 263 -6.87 -2.69 -8.39
C ARG A 263 -6.06 -3.70 -7.59
N SER A 264 -4.98 -4.23 -8.18
CA SER A 264 -4.07 -5.14 -7.49
C SER A 264 -3.43 -4.48 -6.26
N ALA A 265 -2.89 -3.26 -6.42
CA ALA A 265 -2.31 -2.50 -5.33
C ALA A 265 -3.33 -2.18 -4.22
N GLY A 266 -4.55 -1.77 -4.59
CA GLY A 266 -5.62 -1.47 -3.63
C GLY A 266 -6.10 -2.69 -2.82
N ALA A 267 -6.01 -3.90 -3.39
CA ALA A 267 -6.42 -5.14 -2.71
C ALA A 267 -5.40 -5.62 -1.66
N ILE A 268 -4.14 -5.18 -1.75
CA ILE A 268 -3.05 -5.70 -0.92
C ILE A 268 -2.76 -4.77 0.26
N LYS A 269 -2.93 -5.29 1.47
CA LYS A 269 -2.53 -4.62 2.71
C LYS A 269 -1.04 -4.85 2.97
N SER A 270 -0.28 -3.76 3.03
CA SER A 270 1.17 -3.79 3.07
C SER A 270 1.72 -4.14 4.46
N GLY A 271 2.67 -5.08 4.50
CA GLY A 271 3.31 -5.56 5.74
C GLY A 271 2.38 -6.29 6.71
N GLY A 272 1.21 -6.77 6.26
CA GLY A 272 0.19 -7.34 7.13
C GLY A 272 -0.43 -6.34 8.11
N THR A 273 -0.24 -5.04 7.88
CA THR A 273 -0.80 -3.95 8.68
C THR A 273 -1.98 -3.28 7.98
N THR A 274 -2.54 -2.20 8.54
CA THR A 274 -3.60 -1.41 7.89
C THR A 274 -3.11 -0.48 6.77
N ARG A 275 -1.82 -0.53 6.40
CA ARG A 275 -1.24 0.36 5.37
C ARG A 275 -1.57 -0.14 3.95
N ARG A 276 -1.95 0.77 3.06
CA ARG A 276 -2.11 0.49 1.62
C ARG A 276 -0.76 0.25 0.94
N ALA A 277 -0.73 -0.57 -0.10
CA ALA A 277 0.44 -0.70 -0.97
C ALA A 277 0.81 0.66 -1.59
N ALA A 278 2.11 0.91 -1.76
CA ALA A 278 2.61 2.13 -2.37
C ALA A 278 3.16 1.80 -3.76
N LYS A 279 2.49 2.30 -4.80
CA LYS A 279 2.88 2.12 -6.19
C LYS A 279 3.18 3.45 -6.86
N MET A 280 4.26 3.51 -7.63
CA MET A 280 4.58 4.61 -8.53
C MET A 280 4.56 4.13 -9.98
N VAL A 281 3.84 4.85 -10.82
CA VAL A 281 3.80 4.66 -12.26
C VAL A 281 4.51 5.85 -12.89
N THR A 282 5.46 5.59 -13.78
CA THR A 282 6.11 6.63 -14.58
C THR A 282 5.85 6.41 -16.06
N LEU A 283 5.57 7.50 -16.78
CA LEU A 283 5.40 7.48 -18.23
C LEU A 283 6.24 8.56 -18.91
N ASP A 284 6.82 8.23 -20.05
CA ASP A 284 7.57 9.15 -20.89
C ASP A 284 6.60 9.99 -21.70
N LEU A 285 6.93 11.27 -21.85
CA LEU A 285 6.03 12.26 -22.44
C LEU A 285 5.76 12.05 -23.95
N ASP A 286 6.56 11.22 -24.62
CA ASP A 286 6.38 10.87 -26.03
C ASP A 286 5.47 9.63 -26.23
N HIS A 287 4.86 9.13 -25.14
CA HIS A 287 3.99 7.95 -25.18
C HIS A 287 2.66 8.28 -25.88
N PRO A 288 2.12 7.38 -26.73
CA PRO A 288 0.86 7.64 -27.44
C PRO A 288 -0.35 7.81 -26.50
N ASP A 289 -0.37 7.13 -25.35
CA ASP A 289 -1.43 7.26 -24.34
C ASP A 289 -1.17 8.40 -23.32
N ILE A 290 -0.25 9.34 -23.57
CA ILE A 290 0.17 10.35 -22.57
C ILE A 290 -0.96 11.28 -22.11
N GLU A 291 -1.83 11.71 -23.03
CA GLU A 291 -2.95 12.62 -22.72
C GLU A 291 -3.97 11.96 -21.78
N GLU A 292 -4.31 10.67 -22.01
CA GLU A 292 -5.20 9.92 -21.11
C GLU A 292 -4.52 9.70 -19.76
N TYR A 293 -3.22 9.42 -19.74
CA TYR A 293 -2.46 9.22 -18.51
C TYR A 293 -2.41 10.48 -17.63
N ILE A 294 -2.16 11.66 -18.22
CA ILE A 294 -2.17 12.95 -17.52
C ILE A 294 -3.53 13.21 -16.87
N ASN A 295 -4.59 13.08 -17.67
CA ASN A 295 -5.95 13.43 -17.25
C ASN A 295 -6.64 12.33 -16.41
N TRP A 296 -6.02 11.16 -16.25
CA TRP A 296 -6.66 9.96 -15.69
C TRP A 296 -7.31 10.24 -14.32
N LYS A 297 -6.56 10.78 -13.37
CA LYS A 297 -7.05 11.00 -12.01
C LYS A 297 -8.15 12.04 -11.94
N VAL A 298 -8.01 13.15 -12.68
CA VAL A 298 -9.01 14.23 -12.72
C VAL A 298 -10.34 13.71 -13.29
N VAL A 299 -10.29 12.91 -14.35
CA VAL A 299 -11.49 12.29 -14.92
C VAL A 299 -12.15 11.31 -13.94
N GLU A 300 -11.38 10.57 -13.16
CA GLU A 300 -11.92 9.67 -12.13
C GLU A 300 -12.54 10.45 -10.95
N GLU A 301 -11.98 11.60 -10.56
CA GLU A 301 -12.59 12.49 -9.56
C GLU A 301 -13.94 13.07 -10.03
N GLN A 302 -14.09 13.39 -11.32
CA GLN A 302 -15.38 13.82 -11.87
C GLN A 302 -16.45 12.71 -11.76
N LYS A 303 -16.05 11.44 -11.87
CA LYS A 303 -16.96 10.30 -11.64
C LYS A 303 -17.38 10.21 -10.18
N VAL A 304 -16.45 10.40 -9.24
CA VAL A 304 -16.77 10.46 -7.80
C VAL A 304 -17.76 11.58 -7.52
N ALA A 305 -17.54 12.79 -8.04
CA ALA A 305 -18.47 13.91 -7.89
C ALA A 305 -19.88 13.57 -8.40
N SER A 306 -19.96 12.85 -9.51
CA SER A 306 -21.22 12.38 -10.09
C SER A 306 -21.90 11.32 -9.22
N LEU A 307 -21.15 10.37 -8.64
CA LEU A 307 -21.67 9.34 -7.73
C LEU A 307 -22.19 9.95 -6.42
N VAL A 308 -21.42 10.88 -5.83
CA VAL A 308 -21.81 11.61 -4.61
C VAL A 308 -23.08 12.42 -4.87
N THR A 309 -23.12 13.20 -5.94
CA THR A 309 -24.30 14.01 -6.29
C THR A 309 -25.51 13.12 -6.56
N GLY A 310 -25.35 12.11 -7.42
CA GLY A 310 -26.43 11.20 -7.80
C GLY A 310 -27.01 10.41 -6.63
N SER A 311 -26.17 9.90 -5.72
CA SER A 311 -26.62 9.14 -4.56
C SER A 311 -27.40 10.02 -3.56
N ASN A 312 -26.93 11.24 -3.30
CA ASN A 312 -27.63 12.19 -2.43
C ASN A 312 -28.97 12.64 -3.04
N GLN A 313 -29.01 12.96 -4.33
CA GLN A 313 -30.25 13.33 -5.03
C GLN A 313 -31.24 12.17 -5.06
N THR A 314 -30.77 10.95 -5.31
CA THR A 314 -31.61 9.75 -5.30
C THR A 314 -32.23 9.54 -3.93
N ASN A 315 -31.43 9.59 -2.86
CA ASN A 315 -31.95 9.46 -1.48
C ASN A 315 -33.01 10.52 -1.17
N LEU A 316 -32.76 11.78 -1.53
CA LEU A 316 -33.67 12.91 -1.32
C LEU A 316 -35.00 12.72 -2.04
N HIS A 317 -34.96 12.55 -3.36
CA HIS A 317 -36.17 12.50 -4.19
C HIS A 317 -37.03 11.27 -3.88
N LEU A 318 -36.40 10.13 -3.64
CA LEU A 318 -37.12 8.93 -3.28
C LEU A 318 -37.79 9.04 -1.90
N ASN A 319 -37.15 9.66 -0.90
CA ASN A 319 -37.81 9.95 0.37
C ASN A 319 -38.92 11.00 0.24
N ASN A 320 -38.81 11.95 -0.69
CA ASN A 320 -39.89 12.89 -0.99
C ASN A 320 -41.10 12.21 -1.64
N ILE A 321 -40.89 11.25 -2.55
CA ILE A 321 -41.96 10.40 -3.10
C ILE A 321 -42.62 9.59 -1.97
N MET A 322 -41.83 8.98 -1.09
CA MET A 322 -42.34 8.22 0.06
C MET A 322 -43.21 9.10 0.96
N LYS A 323 -42.75 10.30 1.31
CA LYS A 323 -43.52 11.29 2.08
C LYS A 323 -44.82 11.69 1.35
N ALA A 324 -44.77 11.90 0.04
CA ALA A 324 -45.94 12.27 -0.76
C ALA A 324 -47.02 11.18 -0.81
N CYS A 325 -46.64 9.89 -0.75
CA CYS A 325 -47.57 8.77 -0.63
C CYS A 325 -48.38 8.77 0.69
N TYR A 326 -47.87 9.41 1.75
CA TYR A 326 -48.52 9.45 3.08
C TYR A 326 -48.98 10.85 3.50
N ALA A 327 -48.74 11.87 2.67
CA ALA A 327 -49.25 13.21 2.93
C ALA A 327 -50.78 13.23 2.81
N GLU A 328 -51.45 14.07 3.59
CA GLU A 328 -52.91 14.22 3.55
C GLU A 328 -53.39 14.55 2.12
N HIS A 329 -54.38 13.78 1.66
CA HIS A 329 -54.98 13.90 0.34
C HIS A 329 -56.50 13.59 0.41
N PRO A 330 -57.32 14.24 -0.44
CA PRO A 330 -58.78 14.14 -0.37
C PRO A 330 -59.37 12.85 -0.99
N GLU A 331 -58.58 12.05 -1.71
CA GLU A 331 -59.05 10.88 -2.46
C GLU A 331 -58.70 9.55 -1.76
N ASN A 332 -59.39 8.44 -1.99
CA ASN A 332 -59.05 7.16 -1.31
C ASN A 332 -57.81 6.43 -1.88
N ASP A 333 -57.13 6.97 -2.91
CA ASP A 333 -56.05 6.28 -3.64
C ASP A 333 -54.68 6.98 -3.51
N ARG A 334 -54.11 6.95 -2.29
CA ARG A 334 -52.87 7.66 -1.93
C ARG A 334 -51.63 7.27 -2.74
N PHE A 335 -51.67 6.12 -3.41
CA PHE A 335 -50.54 5.56 -4.16
C PHE A 335 -50.68 5.72 -5.67
N ASN A 336 -51.73 6.38 -6.14
CA ASN A 336 -51.98 6.59 -7.55
C ASN A 336 -51.46 7.95 -7.99
N LYS A 337 -50.53 7.91 -8.95
CA LYS A 337 -49.83 9.08 -9.51
C LYS A 337 -50.74 10.07 -10.24
N LYS A 338 -51.96 9.67 -10.61
CA LYS A 338 -52.94 10.55 -11.26
C LYS A 338 -53.84 11.25 -10.25
N ALA A 339 -54.28 10.51 -9.23
CA ALA A 339 -55.17 10.96 -8.17
C ALA A 339 -54.47 11.81 -7.09
N ASN A 340 -53.27 11.40 -6.66
CA ASN A 340 -52.52 12.12 -5.64
C ASN A 340 -51.62 13.18 -6.30
N GLU A 341 -52.05 14.45 -6.28
CA GLU A 341 -51.30 15.58 -6.85
C GLU A 341 -49.92 15.78 -6.23
N LYS A 342 -49.78 15.57 -4.91
CA LYS A 342 -48.48 15.67 -4.21
C LYS A 342 -47.52 14.58 -4.71
N LEU A 343 -48.02 13.36 -4.87
CA LEU A 343 -47.25 12.25 -5.43
C LEU A 343 -46.89 12.52 -6.90
N LYS A 344 -47.83 13.02 -7.70
CA LYS A 344 -47.59 13.42 -9.09
C LYS A 344 -46.45 14.43 -9.19
N PHE A 345 -46.49 15.47 -8.35
CA PHE A 345 -45.44 16.49 -8.28
C PHE A 345 -44.09 15.90 -7.87
N ALA A 346 -44.03 15.11 -6.80
CA ALA A 346 -42.80 14.47 -6.35
C ALA A 346 -42.17 13.55 -7.42
N VAL A 347 -43.01 12.82 -8.17
CA VAL A 347 -42.56 11.98 -9.29
C VAL A 347 -42.03 12.82 -10.45
N LEU A 348 -42.65 13.97 -10.77
CA LEU A 348 -42.16 14.88 -11.79
C LEU A 348 -40.79 15.47 -11.41
N GLU A 349 -40.63 15.91 -10.16
CA GLU A 349 -39.36 16.44 -9.67
C GLU A 349 -38.26 15.36 -9.67
N ALA A 350 -38.57 14.13 -9.25
CA ALA A 350 -37.62 13.01 -9.32
C ALA A 350 -37.19 12.73 -10.77
N ARG A 351 -38.10 12.79 -11.74
CA ARG A 351 -37.76 12.62 -13.17
C ARG A 351 -36.90 13.76 -13.70
N LYS A 352 -37.16 15.01 -13.30
CA LYS A 352 -36.31 16.16 -13.64
C LYS A 352 -34.90 15.99 -13.08
N ALA A 353 -34.77 15.38 -11.90
CA ALA A 353 -33.50 15.03 -11.29
C ALA A 353 -32.86 13.73 -11.83
N LEU A 354 -33.35 13.20 -12.96
CA LEU A 354 -32.82 12.01 -13.64
C LEU A 354 -32.89 10.73 -12.80
N ILE A 355 -33.79 10.66 -11.81
CA ILE A 355 -33.99 9.44 -11.01
C ILE A 355 -34.63 8.36 -11.89
N PRO A 356 -34.02 7.16 -12.01
CA PRO A 356 -34.55 6.11 -12.87
C PRO A 356 -35.96 5.66 -12.46
N ASN A 357 -36.84 5.45 -13.44
CA ASN A 357 -38.25 5.13 -13.19
C ASN A 357 -38.45 3.85 -12.36
N ASN A 358 -37.57 2.85 -12.49
CA ASN A 358 -37.65 1.62 -11.69
C ASN A 358 -37.54 1.89 -10.18
N PHE A 359 -36.71 2.86 -9.76
CA PHE A 359 -36.62 3.26 -8.35
C PHE A 359 -37.87 4.01 -7.90
N ILE A 360 -38.41 4.89 -8.74
CA ILE A 360 -39.67 5.62 -8.46
C ILE A 360 -40.81 4.63 -8.22
N GLU A 361 -41.01 3.66 -9.12
CA GLU A 361 -42.06 2.65 -8.97
C GLU A 361 -41.84 1.78 -7.73
N ARG A 362 -40.59 1.36 -7.47
CA ARG A 362 -40.23 0.56 -6.30
C ARG A 362 -40.60 1.26 -4.99
N VAL A 363 -40.35 2.56 -4.88
CA VAL A 363 -40.68 3.32 -3.66
C VAL A 363 -42.17 3.44 -3.43
N ILE A 364 -42.97 3.65 -4.49
CA ILE A 364 -44.43 3.65 -4.39
C ILE A 364 -44.95 2.26 -3.97
N GLN A 365 -44.35 1.18 -4.48
CA GLN A 365 -44.69 -0.18 -4.05
C GLN A 365 -44.33 -0.43 -2.58
N LEU A 366 -43.17 0.03 -2.11
CA LEU A 366 -42.80 -0.06 -0.70
C LEU A 366 -43.77 0.73 0.19
N ALA A 367 -44.20 1.92 -0.25
CA ALA A 367 -45.24 2.67 0.44
C ALA A 367 -46.56 1.89 0.52
N LYS A 368 -46.96 1.19 -0.56
CA LYS A 368 -48.13 0.29 -0.53
C LYS A 368 -48.02 -0.82 0.52
N GLN A 369 -46.81 -1.31 0.78
CA GLN A 369 -46.50 -2.33 1.78
C GLN A 369 -46.40 -1.78 3.22
N GLY A 370 -46.51 -0.46 3.42
CA GLY A 370 -46.53 0.15 4.75
C GLY A 370 -45.21 0.79 5.20
N PHE A 371 -44.15 0.75 4.37
CA PHE A 371 -42.90 1.44 4.67
C PHE A 371 -43.08 2.96 4.62
N LYS A 372 -42.55 3.72 5.59
CA LYS A 372 -42.70 5.19 5.67
C LYS A 372 -41.43 5.98 5.33
N SER A 373 -40.31 5.30 5.19
CA SER A 373 -39.03 5.87 4.78
C SER A 373 -38.29 4.84 3.96
N ILE A 374 -37.27 5.30 3.23
CA ILE A 374 -36.30 4.40 2.63
C ILE A 374 -34.89 4.83 2.99
N GLU A 375 -34.01 3.85 3.09
CA GLU A 375 -32.59 4.08 3.16
C GLU A 375 -31.99 3.79 1.78
N PHE A 376 -31.48 4.84 1.14
CA PHE A 376 -30.68 4.71 -0.08
C PHE A 376 -29.24 5.09 0.27
N PRO A 377 -28.23 4.24 -0.02
CA PRO A 377 -26.83 4.54 0.29
C PRO A 377 -26.41 5.89 -0.27
N LYS A 378 -25.76 6.70 0.56
CA LYS A 378 -25.22 8.00 0.17
C LYS A 378 -23.71 7.92 0.20
N TYR A 379 -23.08 8.40 -0.86
CA TYR A 379 -21.64 8.57 -0.92
C TYR A 379 -21.25 9.97 -0.48
N ASN A 380 -19.99 10.13 -0.12
CA ASN A 380 -19.37 11.41 0.18
C ASN A 380 -17.97 11.51 -0.46
N THR A 381 -17.30 12.64 -0.26
CA THR A 381 -16.00 12.94 -0.88
C THR A 381 -14.80 12.55 -0.01
N ASP A 382 -14.99 11.81 1.09
CA ASP A 382 -13.90 11.22 1.85
C ASP A 382 -13.22 10.13 1.00
N TRP A 383 -11.90 10.17 0.92
CA TRP A 383 -11.09 9.19 0.17
C TRP A 383 -11.22 7.73 0.63
N ASN A 384 -11.86 7.47 1.78
CA ASN A 384 -12.16 6.12 2.27
C ASN A 384 -13.62 5.73 2.01
N ASP A 385 -14.43 6.62 1.40
CA ASP A 385 -15.80 6.32 1.00
C ASP A 385 -15.83 5.33 -0.18
N ASP A 386 -16.90 4.54 -0.23
CA ASP A 386 -17.10 3.54 -1.28
C ASP A 386 -17.10 4.15 -2.70
N ALA A 387 -17.44 5.44 -2.87
CA ALA A 387 -17.32 6.09 -4.16
C ALA A 387 -15.88 6.06 -4.70
N TYR A 388 -14.88 6.37 -3.86
CA TYR A 388 -13.47 6.28 -4.25
C TYR A 388 -13.02 4.84 -4.48
N ALA A 389 -13.61 3.88 -3.76
CA ALA A 389 -13.34 2.47 -3.99
C ALA A 389 -13.84 1.98 -5.36
N THR A 390 -14.80 2.65 -6.00
CA THR A 390 -15.35 2.23 -7.32
C THR A 390 -14.63 2.82 -8.53
N VAL A 391 -13.86 3.90 -8.36
CA VAL A 391 -13.08 4.53 -9.43
C VAL A 391 -11.66 3.97 -9.50
N SER A 392 -10.94 4.27 -10.58
CA SER A 392 -9.57 3.80 -10.80
C SER A 392 -8.52 4.88 -10.54
N GLY A 393 -7.24 4.49 -10.50
CA GLY A 393 -6.09 5.39 -10.37
C GLY A 393 -5.82 5.89 -8.95
N GLN A 394 -6.52 5.37 -7.94
CA GLN A 394 -6.44 5.85 -6.56
C GLN A 394 -5.28 5.22 -5.75
N ASN A 395 -4.73 4.11 -6.22
CA ASN A 395 -3.75 3.29 -5.50
C ASN A 395 -2.33 3.41 -6.08
N SER A 396 -2.10 4.42 -6.91
CA SER A 396 -0.77 4.72 -7.44
C SER A 396 -0.49 6.22 -7.48
N ASN A 397 0.78 6.58 -7.35
CA ASN A 397 1.28 7.90 -7.69
C ASN A 397 1.70 7.88 -9.16
N ASN A 398 1.32 8.93 -9.90
CA ASN A 398 1.61 9.07 -11.32
C ASN A 398 2.68 10.14 -11.52
N SER A 399 3.62 9.89 -12.41
CA SER A 399 4.71 10.81 -12.71
C SER A 399 5.05 10.75 -14.18
N ILE A 400 5.43 11.90 -14.73
CA ILE A 400 5.79 12.01 -16.14
C ILE A 400 7.28 12.29 -16.23
N ARG A 401 7.97 11.56 -17.09
CA ARG A 401 9.38 11.81 -17.37
C ARG A 401 9.49 12.88 -18.45
N VAL A 402 9.79 14.10 -18.03
CA VAL A 402 9.98 15.26 -18.89
C VAL A 402 11.45 15.39 -19.28
N THR A 403 11.71 15.75 -20.54
CA THR A 403 13.07 15.94 -21.07
C THR A 403 13.35 17.43 -21.32
N ASN A 404 14.63 17.82 -21.35
CA ASN A 404 15.02 19.18 -21.73
C ASN A 404 14.51 19.56 -23.12
N GLY A 405 14.45 18.62 -24.06
CA GLY A 405 13.91 18.85 -25.40
C GLY A 405 12.43 19.26 -25.39
N PHE A 406 11.63 18.62 -24.53
CA PHE A 406 10.24 19.05 -24.36
C PHE A 406 10.14 20.43 -23.73
N MET A 407 10.94 20.72 -22.69
CA MET A 407 10.91 22.03 -22.04
C MET A 407 11.26 23.15 -23.02
N ASN A 408 12.23 22.93 -23.92
CA ASN A 408 12.54 23.87 -24.99
C ASN A 408 11.36 24.04 -25.95
N ALA A 409 10.73 22.94 -26.39
CA ALA A 409 9.54 23.00 -27.25
C ALA A 409 8.39 23.80 -26.59
N VAL A 410 8.20 23.71 -25.27
CA VAL A 410 7.24 24.53 -24.53
C VAL A 410 7.60 26.01 -24.57
N LEU A 411 8.88 26.35 -24.33
CA LEU A 411 9.35 27.74 -24.34
C LEU A 411 9.20 28.36 -25.72
N ASP A 412 9.56 27.61 -26.76
CA ASP A 412 9.59 28.05 -28.16
C ASP A 412 8.25 27.90 -28.89
N ASP A 413 7.22 27.39 -28.20
CA ASP A 413 5.87 27.16 -28.75
C ASP A 413 5.83 26.17 -29.93
N GLU A 414 6.68 25.15 -29.85
CA GLU A 414 6.82 24.12 -30.88
C GLU A 414 5.86 22.94 -30.68
N ASP A 415 5.81 22.10 -31.70
CA ASP A 415 5.11 20.82 -31.68
C ASP A 415 5.91 19.74 -30.93
N TRP A 416 5.18 18.84 -30.27
CA TRP A 416 5.67 17.64 -29.61
C TRP A 416 5.08 16.38 -30.24
N ASN A 417 5.94 15.45 -30.63
CA ASN A 417 5.58 14.24 -31.34
C ASN A 417 5.41 13.05 -30.38
N LEU A 418 4.31 12.31 -30.56
CA LEU A 418 4.05 11.04 -29.86
C LEU A 418 4.35 9.87 -30.80
N TYR A 419 4.86 8.77 -30.22
CA TYR A 419 5.34 7.63 -31.01
C TYR A 419 4.88 6.30 -30.44
N TRP A 420 4.24 5.51 -31.30
CA TRP A 420 4.03 4.08 -31.06
C TRP A 420 5.33 3.36 -30.73
N ARG A 421 5.28 2.46 -29.73
CA ARG A 421 6.48 1.75 -29.25
C ARG A 421 6.99 0.76 -30.27
N ARG A 422 6.09 0.14 -31.05
CA ARG A 422 6.49 -0.66 -32.21
C ARG A 422 7.22 0.14 -33.28
N GLU A 423 6.78 1.37 -33.55
CA GLU A 423 7.41 2.23 -34.56
C GLU A 423 8.79 2.73 -34.11
N LYS A 424 8.97 3.07 -32.82
CA LYS A 424 10.32 3.38 -32.27
C LYS A 424 11.28 2.21 -32.45
N ARG A 425 10.85 0.98 -32.14
CA ARG A 425 11.66 -0.25 -32.32
C ARG A 425 12.00 -0.49 -33.79
N LYS A 426 11.00 -0.47 -34.67
CA LYS A 426 11.18 -0.66 -36.11
C LYS A 426 12.11 0.40 -36.73
N ALA A 427 11.94 1.67 -36.35
CA ALA A 427 12.78 2.75 -36.85
C ALA A 427 14.24 2.60 -36.41
N ALA A 428 14.49 2.11 -35.18
CA ALA A 428 15.83 1.83 -34.69
C ALA A 428 16.50 0.68 -35.48
N GLU A 429 15.77 -0.41 -35.73
CA GLU A 429 16.25 -1.54 -36.57
C GLU A 429 16.59 -1.09 -37.99
N GLU A 430 15.73 -0.25 -38.58
CA GLU A 430 15.90 0.33 -39.92
C GLU A 430 16.85 1.55 -39.95
N ARG A 431 17.44 1.93 -38.80
CA ARG A 431 18.34 3.09 -38.63
C ARG A 431 17.78 4.40 -39.20
N ARG A 432 16.48 4.65 -38.99
CA ARG A 432 15.77 5.86 -39.42
C ARG A 432 15.11 6.57 -38.25
N LYS A 433 14.63 7.78 -38.50
CA LYS A 433 13.77 8.48 -37.53
C LYS A 433 12.39 7.80 -37.45
N PRO A 434 11.82 7.67 -36.23
CA PRO A 434 10.47 7.16 -36.08
C PRO A 434 9.45 8.15 -36.66
N LYS A 435 8.38 7.62 -37.24
CA LYS A 435 7.23 8.43 -37.67
C LYS A 435 6.31 8.65 -36.48
N SER A 436 5.88 9.88 -36.27
CA SER A 436 4.93 10.18 -35.20
C SER A 436 3.56 9.60 -35.53
N CYS A 437 2.86 9.11 -34.51
CA CYS A 437 1.46 8.67 -34.63
C CYS A 437 0.49 9.82 -34.32
N LYS A 438 0.94 10.81 -33.55
CA LYS A 438 0.20 12.04 -33.22
C LYS A 438 1.21 13.16 -32.94
N THR A 439 0.83 14.38 -33.27
CA THR A 439 1.60 15.59 -32.98
C THR A 439 0.70 16.52 -32.18
N LEU A 440 1.23 17.09 -31.10
CA LEU A 440 0.53 17.99 -30.18
C LEU A 440 1.32 19.29 -30.09
N ARG A 441 0.68 20.39 -29.72
CA ARG A 441 1.42 21.60 -29.34
C ARG A 441 2.02 21.41 -27.95
N ALA A 442 3.31 21.67 -27.76
CA ALA A 442 4.00 21.39 -26.50
C ALA A 442 3.42 22.18 -25.32
N ARG A 443 3.04 23.45 -25.55
CA ARG A 443 2.42 24.29 -24.52
C ARG A 443 1.06 23.78 -24.06
N ASP A 444 0.23 23.27 -24.98
CA ASP A 444 -1.08 22.74 -24.63
C ASP A 444 -0.91 21.48 -23.75
N LEU A 445 0.02 20.60 -24.13
CA LEU A 445 0.35 19.41 -23.32
C LEU A 445 0.93 19.78 -21.94
N TRP A 446 1.73 20.85 -21.86
CA TRP A 446 2.23 21.35 -20.57
C TRP A 446 1.12 21.93 -19.69
N ASN A 447 0.15 22.64 -20.27
CA ASN A 447 -0.99 23.18 -19.53
C ASN A 447 -1.89 22.07 -18.97
N ASP A 448 -1.95 20.91 -19.62
CA ASP A 448 -2.66 19.74 -19.06
C ASP A 448 -1.90 19.12 -17.88
N ILE A 449 -0.57 19.28 -17.81
CA ILE A 449 0.28 18.71 -16.76
C ILE A 449 0.36 19.59 -15.51
N ALA A 450 0.49 20.90 -15.70
CA ALA A 450 0.77 21.89 -14.67
C ALA A 450 -0.50 22.36 -13.94
#